data_AF-A0A8J4A449-F1
#
_entry.id   AF-A0A8J4A449-F1
#
_cell.length_a   1.000
_cell.length_b   1.000
_cell.length_c   1.000
_cell.angle_alpha   90.00
_cell.angle_beta   90.00
_cell.angle_gamma   90.00
#
_symmetry.space_group_name_H-M   'P 1'
#
loop_
_entity.id
_entity.type
_entity.pdbx_description
1 polymer ?
#
loop_
_entity_poly.entity_id
_entity_poly.type
_entity_poly.pdbx_seq_one_letter_code
_entity_poly.pdbx_strand_id
1 'polypeptide(L)'
;MRSRIMRMARLLAVFSFSGVLVATACPQPAVADPYNCSCVTYARSKTGLLGGPPTAAGYTETAMNERGYVRVSPRPGTIMVWDRNRKGAGAAGHMAIVTGAAYNGQTRKWTIDVRHVNWNGNCGEHPLRFTGASGMADWGNLDGVNFYFRR
;
A
#
# COMPACT_ATOMS: atom_id res chain seq x y z
N MET A 1 -59.87 -58.47 42.18
CA MET A 1 -58.39 -58.35 42.18
C MET A 1 -57.88 -58.21 40.75
N ARG A 2 -57.57 -56.99 40.30
CA ARG A 2 -56.75 -56.76 39.10
C ARG A 2 -55.90 -55.51 39.32
N SER A 3 -54.62 -55.69 39.01
CA SER A 3 -53.46 -54.95 39.49
C SER A 3 -53.29 -53.59 38.81
N ARG A 4 -52.89 -52.57 39.58
CA ARG A 4 -52.47 -51.26 39.08
C ARG A 4 -51.03 -51.37 38.59
N ILE A 5 -50.78 -51.17 37.31
CA ILE A 5 -49.43 -51.08 36.73
C ILE A 5 -49.06 -49.60 36.67
N MET A 6 -48.26 -49.15 37.65
CA MET A 6 -47.51 -47.89 37.56
C MET A 6 -46.43 -48.05 36.49
N ARG A 7 -46.45 -47.20 35.45
CA ARG A 7 -45.32 -47.02 34.54
C ARG A 7 -44.62 -45.71 34.92
N MET A 8 -43.47 -45.84 35.58
CA MET A 8 -42.50 -44.77 35.78
C MET A 8 -42.00 -44.29 34.42
N ALA A 9 -42.29 -43.04 34.07
CA ALA A 9 -41.70 -42.36 32.92
C ALA A 9 -40.25 -42.00 33.23
N ARG A 10 -39.33 -42.54 32.42
CA ARG A 10 -37.89 -42.35 32.51
C ARG A 10 -37.54 -40.97 31.94
N LEU A 11 -37.18 -40.02 32.80
CA LEU A 11 -36.72 -38.68 32.41
C LEU A 11 -35.32 -38.81 31.79
N LEU A 12 -35.18 -38.54 30.49
CA LEU A 12 -33.87 -38.43 29.83
C LEU A 12 -33.30 -37.02 30.07
N ALA A 13 -32.16 -36.95 30.76
CA ALA A 13 -31.36 -35.73 30.86
C ALA A 13 -30.50 -35.58 29.59
N VAL A 14 -30.80 -34.56 28.77
CA VAL A 14 -29.99 -34.18 27.61
C VAL A 14 -28.87 -33.26 28.11
N PHE A 15 -27.64 -33.78 28.15
CA PHE A 15 -26.44 -32.97 28.38
C PHE A 15 -26.00 -32.33 27.06
N SER A 16 -26.29 -31.05 26.89
CA SER A 16 -25.76 -30.24 25.78
C SER A 16 -24.32 -29.84 26.07
N PHE A 17 -23.36 -30.59 25.51
CA PHE A 17 -21.96 -30.17 25.43
C PHE A 17 -21.82 -29.07 24.38
N SER A 18 -21.77 -27.81 24.80
CA SER A 18 -21.33 -26.70 23.95
C SER A 18 -19.81 -26.77 23.81
N GLY A 19 -19.34 -27.45 22.76
CA GLY A 19 -17.93 -27.45 22.39
C GLY A 19 -17.50 -26.06 21.92
N VAL A 20 -16.60 -25.42 22.65
CA VAL A 20 -15.90 -24.22 22.20
C VAL A 20 -14.91 -24.66 21.13
N LEU A 21 -15.25 -24.45 19.86
CA LEU A 21 -14.31 -24.54 18.75
C LEU A 21 -13.29 -23.39 18.90
N VAL A 22 -12.17 -23.68 19.54
CA VAL A 22 -10.97 -22.84 19.44
C VAL A 22 -10.45 -23.02 18.03
N ALA A 23 -10.80 -22.10 17.13
CA ALA A 23 -10.19 -22.02 15.81
C ALA A 23 -8.69 -21.74 16.02
N THR A 24 -7.88 -22.78 15.95
CA THR A 24 -6.44 -22.67 15.78
C THR A 24 -6.19 -21.98 14.45
N ALA A 25 -6.00 -20.67 14.48
CA ALA A 25 -5.52 -19.91 13.33
C ALA A 25 -4.19 -20.54 12.90
N CYS A 26 -4.21 -21.23 11.76
CA CYS A 26 -2.97 -21.73 11.16
C CYS A 26 -2.04 -20.52 10.97
N PRO A 27 -0.78 -20.60 11.41
CA PRO A 27 0.17 -19.51 11.16
C PRO A 27 0.22 -19.30 9.65
N GLN A 28 -0.28 -18.16 9.18
CA GLN A 28 -0.14 -17.80 7.78
C GLN A 28 1.36 -17.73 7.50
N PRO A 29 1.86 -18.43 6.46
CA PRO A 29 3.25 -18.31 6.07
C PRO A 29 3.55 -16.83 5.84
N ALA A 30 4.64 -16.34 6.44
CA ALA A 30 5.13 -15.00 6.16
C ALA A 30 5.36 -14.94 4.63
N VAL A 31 4.48 -14.25 3.93
CA VAL A 31 4.61 -14.05 2.49
C VAL A 31 5.90 -13.26 2.31
N ALA A 32 6.91 -13.87 1.70
CA ALA A 32 8.14 -13.19 1.36
C ALA A 32 7.77 -11.95 0.53
N ASP A 33 8.17 -10.77 0.99
CA ASP A 33 7.91 -9.54 0.24
C ASP A 33 8.72 -9.59 -1.07
N PRO A 34 8.07 -9.64 -2.24
CA PRO A 34 8.77 -9.73 -3.53
C PRO A 34 9.68 -8.52 -3.79
N TYR A 35 9.53 -7.43 -3.03
CA TYR A 35 10.31 -6.20 -3.20
C TYR A 35 11.36 -5.98 -2.09
N ASN A 36 11.55 -6.94 -1.16
CA ASN A 36 12.47 -6.84 -0.03
C ASN A 36 12.35 -5.51 0.74
N CYS A 37 11.12 -5.09 0.97
CA CYS A 37 10.69 -3.85 1.61
C CYS A 37 11.36 -2.62 1.00
N SER A 38 11.44 -2.53 -0.34
CA SER A 38 12.08 -1.42 -1.03
C SER A 38 11.13 -0.74 -2.01
N CYS A 39 10.88 0.55 -1.79
CA CYS A 39 10.11 1.40 -2.70
C CYS A 39 10.78 1.52 -4.08
N VAL A 40 12.11 1.48 -4.13
CA VAL A 40 12.90 1.49 -5.37
C VAL A 40 12.73 0.17 -6.12
N THR A 41 12.88 -0.98 -5.44
CA THR A 41 12.71 -2.29 -6.07
C THR A 41 11.29 -2.46 -6.59
N TYR A 42 10.29 -2.01 -5.82
CA TYR A 42 8.91 -1.95 -6.27
C TYR A 42 8.77 -1.12 -7.55
N ALA A 43 9.23 0.13 -7.56
CA ALA A 43 9.09 1.00 -8.74
C ALA A 43 9.80 0.43 -9.99
N ARG A 44 10.99 -0.17 -9.81
CA ARG A 44 11.71 -0.86 -10.89
C ARG A 44 10.90 -2.02 -11.45
N SER A 45 10.35 -2.88 -10.58
CA SER A 45 9.55 -4.05 -10.99
C SER A 45 8.32 -3.67 -11.82
N LYS A 46 7.72 -2.50 -11.58
CA LYS A 46 6.51 -2.05 -12.27
C LYS A 46 6.78 -1.28 -13.56
N THR A 47 7.99 -0.78 -13.77
CA THR A 47 8.29 0.13 -14.89
C THR A 47 9.42 -0.34 -15.80
N GLY A 48 10.16 -1.37 -15.40
CA GLY A 48 11.36 -1.80 -16.11
C GLY A 48 12.53 -0.82 -15.99
N LEU A 49 12.52 0.08 -15.00
CA LEU A 49 13.67 0.94 -14.69
C LEU A 49 14.86 0.05 -14.28
N LEU A 50 15.89 -0.01 -15.13
CA LEU A 50 17.06 -0.86 -14.92
C LEU A 50 18.15 -0.13 -14.14
N GLY A 51 18.73 -0.83 -13.15
CA GLY A 51 19.84 -0.32 -12.34
C GLY A 51 19.53 0.99 -11.61
N GLY A 52 20.58 1.74 -11.29
CA GLY A 52 20.49 3.03 -10.62
C GLY A 52 20.65 2.99 -9.10
N PRO A 53 20.42 4.13 -8.43
CA PRO A 53 20.71 4.28 -7.01
C PRO A 53 19.88 3.35 -6.12
N PRO A 54 20.42 2.97 -4.95
CA PRO A 54 19.71 2.10 -4.01
C PRO A 54 18.56 2.82 -3.28
N THR A 55 18.60 4.15 -3.23
CA THR A 55 17.58 4.98 -2.58
C THR A 55 16.89 5.89 -3.58
N ALA A 56 15.64 6.25 -3.29
CA ALA A 56 14.84 7.14 -4.12
C ALA A 56 15.52 8.50 -4.35
N ALA A 57 16.23 9.02 -3.34
CA ALA A 57 16.92 10.29 -3.40
C ALA A 57 18.02 10.38 -4.49
N GLY A 58 18.54 9.24 -4.94
CA GLY A 58 19.52 9.23 -6.03
C GLY A 58 18.89 9.39 -7.42
N TYR A 59 17.58 9.24 -7.56
CA TYR A 59 16.86 9.40 -8.83
C TYR A 59 16.57 10.87 -9.12
N THR A 60 17.64 11.66 -9.19
CA THR A 60 17.61 13.05 -9.64
C THR A 60 17.13 13.14 -11.09
N GLU A 61 16.73 14.33 -11.52
CA GLU A 61 16.30 14.54 -12.91
C GLU A 61 17.38 14.11 -13.92
N THR A 62 18.65 14.42 -13.65
CA THR A 62 19.78 13.94 -14.46
C THR A 62 19.85 12.42 -14.50
N ALA A 63 19.76 11.74 -13.36
CA ALA A 63 19.81 10.28 -13.30
C ALA A 63 18.62 9.64 -14.01
N MET A 64 17.44 10.24 -13.95
CA MET A 64 16.25 9.78 -14.68
C MET A 64 16.41 9.99 -16.20
N ASN A 65 16.92 11.14 -16.61
CA ASN A 65 17.19 11.47 -18.01
C ASN A 65 18.19 10.51 -18.66
N GLU A 66 19.30 10.19 -17.98
CA GLU A 66 20.29 9.19 -18.43
C GLU A 66 19.69 7.80 -18.64
N ARG A 67 18.60 7.50 -17.94
CA ARG A 67 17.86 6.22 -18.02
C ARG A 67 16.71 6.27 -19.02
N GLY A 68 16.61 7.34 -19.80
CA GLY A 68 15.59 7.51 -20.83
C GLY A 68 14.22 7.91 -20.27
N TYR A 69 14.17 8.50 -19.07
CA TYR A 69 12.94 9.04 -18.50
C TYR A 69 12.93 10.56 -18.57
N VAL A 70 11.77 11.17 -18.72
CA VAL A 70 11.58 12.63 -18.72
C VAL A 70 10.61 13.06 -17.66
N ARG A 71 10.86 14.24 -17.10
CA ARG A 71 9.95 14.86 -16.15
C ARG A 71 8.66 15.30 -16.86
N VAL A 72 7.52 14.95 -16.30
CA VAL A 72 6.18 15.22 -16.86
C VAL A 72 5.22 15.67 -15.76
N SER A 73 4.02 16.11 -16.15
CA SER A 73 2.89 16.23 -15.22
C SER A 73 2.44 14.84 -14.73
N PRO A 74 1.82 14.75 -13.54
CA PRO A 74 1.33 13.48 -13.01
C PRO A 74 0.35 12.82 -13.99
N ARG A 75 0.60 11.55 -14.30
CA ARG A 75 -0.33 10.71 -15.08
C ARG A 75 -0.14 9.24 -14.72
N PRO A 76 -1.17 8.39 -14.91
CA PRO A 76 -1.04 6.95 -14.70
C PRO A 76 0.19 6.36 -15.42
N GLY A 77 0.90 5.45 -14.75
CA GLY A 77 2.11 4.81 -15.26
C GLY A 77 3.40 5.62 -15.08
N THR A 78 3.33 6.85 -14.58
CA THR A 78 4.54 7.60 -14.20
C THR A 78 5.16 7.08 -12.91
N ILE A 79 6.49 7.18 -12.83
CA ILE A 79 7.24 7.00 -11.60
C ILE A 79 7.18 8.31 -10.85
N MET A 80 6.62 8.28 -9.64
CA MET A 80 6.74 9.37 -8.67
C MET A 80 8.05 9.17 -7.91
N VAL A 81 8.91 10.19 -7.90
CA VAL A 81 10.11 10.26 -7.06
C VAL A 81 9.96 11.43 -6.10
N TRP A 82 10.10 11.15 -4.82
CA TRP A 82 10.06 12.13 -3.75
C TRP A 82 11.46 12.32 -3.16
N ASP A 83 11.97 13.54 -3.20
CA ASP A 83 13.30 13.88 -2.72
C ASP A 83 13.50 13.56 -1.23
N ARG A 84 14.75 13.30 -0.84
CA ARG A 84 15.12 13.14 0.57
C ARG A 84 14.78 14.38 1.40
N ASN A 85 14.57 14.14 2.69
CA ASN A 85 14.29 15.16 3.71
C ASN A 85 13.02 15.97 3.43
N ARG A 86 12.17 15.51 2.51
CA ARG A 86 10.82 16.05 2.33
C ARG A 86 9.86 15.35 3.30
N LYS A 87 8.84 16.09 3.72
CA LYS A 87 7.80 15.59 4.62
C LYS A 87 7.16 14.35 4.01
N GLY A 88 7.28 13.20 4.68
CA GLY A 88 6.75 11.90 4.21
C GLY A 88 7.79 10.99 3.55
N ALA A 89 8.84 11.53 2.91
CA ALA A 89 9.83 10.74 2.19
C ALA A 89 11.06 10.35 3.05
N GLY A 90 11.30 11.05 4.15
CA GLY A 90 12.43 10.77 5.06
C GLY A 90 13.81 10.93 4.39
N ALA A 91 14.87 10.41 5.02
CA ALA A 91 16.24 10.62 4.56
C ALA A 91 16.58 9.90 3.23
N ALA A 92 15.85 8.83 2.89
CA ALA A 92 16.09 8.03 1.69
C ALA A 92 15.32 8.54 0.46
N GLY A 93 14.37 9.47 0.66
CA GLY A 93 13.37 9.79 -0.35
C GLY A 93 12.33 8.67 -0.49
N HIS A 94 11.41 8.80 -1.45
CA HIS A 94 10.44 7.73 -1.75
C HIS A 94 10.16 7.56 -3.23
N MET A 95 9.81 6.34 -3.65
CA MET A 95 9.31 6.07 -5.01
C MET A 95 7.96 5.39 -4.97
N ALA A 96 7.09 5.78 -5.90
CA ALA A 96 5.76 5.18 -6.06
C ALA A 96 5.38 5.15 -7.54
N ILE A 97 4.35 4.37 -7.86
CA ILE A 97 3.77 4.32 -9.21
C ILE A 97 2.43 5.03 -9.19
N VAL A 98 2.27 6.02 -10.07
CA VAL A 98 1.00 6.73 -10.23
C VAL A 98 -0.01 5.80 -10.90
N THR A 99 -1.15 5.58 -10.25
CA THR A 99 -2.27 4.79 -10.77
C THR A 99 -3.44 5.67 -11.21
N GLY A 100 -3.51 6.90 -10.73
CA GLY A 100 -4.56 7.87 -11.11
C GLY A 100 -4.03 9.29 -10.99
N ALA A 101 -4.46 10.18 -11.87
CA ALA A 101 -4.18 11.60 -11.77
C ALA A 101 -5.33 12.42 -12.34
N ALA A 102 -5.80 13.40 -11.59
CA ALA A 102 -6.83 14.33 -12.01
C ALA A 102 -6.44 15.76 -11.60
N TYR A 103 -6.65 16.72 -12.49
CA TYR A 103 -6.42 18.13 -12.21
C TYR A 103 -7.75 18.87 -12.18
N ASN A 104 -8.04 19.52 -11.06
CA ASN A 104 -9.18 20.43 -10.95
C ASN A 104 -8.76 21.82 -11.44
N GLY A 105 -9.26 22.23 -12.60
CA GLY A 105 -8.96 23.54 -13.19
C GLY A 105 -9.48 24.74 -12.40
N GLN A 106 -10.55 24.57 -11.62
CA GLN A 106 -11.13 25.64 -10.80
C GLN A 106 -10.31 25.88 -9.54
N THR A 107 -9.95 24.80 -8.84
CA THR A 107 -9.19 24.88 -7.58
C THR A 107 -7.68 24.82 -7.79
N ARG A 108 -7.24 24.58 -9.04
CA ARG A 108 -5.85 24.47 -9.51
C ARG A 108 -5.06 23.39 -8.75
N LYS A 109 -5.73 22.27 -8.44
CA LYS A 109 -5.21 21.23 -7.54
C LYS A 109 -5.19 19.87 -8.22
N TRP A 110 -4.14 19.12 -7.94
CA TRP A 110 -4.02 17.73 -8.35
C TRP A 110 -4.60 16.79 -7.30
N THR A 111 -5.27 15.74 -7.77
CA THR A 111 -5.52 14.51 -7.05
C THR A 111 -4.71 13.41 -7.72
N ILE A 112 -3.82 12.75 -6.97
CA ILE A 112 -2.89 11.76 -7.48
C ILE A 112 -3.03 10.50 -6.66
N ASP A 113 -3.39 9.41 -7.30
CA ASP A 113 -3.42 8.08 -6.70
C ASP A 113 -2.12 7.36 -7.04
N VAL A 114 -1.50 6.75 -6.04
CA VAL A 114 -0.29 5.96 -6.20
C VAL A 114 -0.43 4.59 -5.55
N ARG A 115 0.39 3.66 -6.04
CA ARG A 115 0.74 2.42 -5.34
C ARG A 115 2.21 2.46 -4.95
N HIS A 116 2.52 1.94 -3.76
CA HIS A 116 3.87 1.99 -3.21
C HIS A 116 4.11 0.86 -2.20
N VAL A 117 5.38 0.68 -1.87
CA VAL A 117 5.90 -0.25 -0.84
C VAL A 117 6.89 0.50 0.04
N ASN A 118 7.11 0.04 1.26
CA ASN A 118 8.04 0.60 2.25
C ASN A 118 7.79 2.07 2.56
N TRP A 119 6.55 2.37 2.94
CA TRP A 119 6.21 3.64 3.56
C TRP A 119 5.85 3.38 5.02
N ASN A 120 6.45 4.15 5.93
CA ASN A 120 6.33 3.92 7.37
C ASN A 120 6.66 2.45 7.78
N GLY A 121 7.61 1.81 7.09
CA GLY A 121 8.02 0.42 7.36
C GLY A 121 7.05 -0.65 6.86
N ASN A 122 6.01 -0.29 6.10
CA ASN A 122 5.07 -1.26 5.57
C ASN A 122 5.58 -1.89 4.26
N CYS A 123 5.87 -3.19 4.29
CA CYS A 123 6.45 -3.92 3.17
C CYS A 123 5.42 -4.45 2.15
N GLY A 124 4.12 -4.28 2.42
CA GLY A 124 3.07 -4.60 1.43
C GLY A 124 2.93 -3.52 0.35
N GLU A 125 2.27 -3.86 -0.76
CA GLU A 125 1.82 -2.86 -1.74
C GLU A 125 0.55 -2.17 -1.23
N HIS A 126 0.60 -0.84 -1.05
CA HIS A 126 -0.52 -0.05 -0.51
C HIS A 126 -0.95 1.07 -1.47
N PRO A 127 -2.25 1.38 -1.54
CA PRO A 127 -2.72 2.57 -2.21
C PRO A 127 -2.53 3.80 -1.31
N LEU A 128 -2.18 4.93 -1.92
CA LEU A 128 -2.16 6.24 -1.26
C LEU A 128 -2.71 7.29 -2.22
N ARG A 129 -3.57 8.16 -1.72
CA ARG A 129 -4.12 9.30 -2.46
C ARG A 129 -3.53 10.60 -1.94
N PHE A 130 -2.98 11.39 -2.84
CA PHE A 130 -2.57 12.76 -2.60
C PHE A 130 -3.63 13.71 -3.14
N THR A 131 -4.31 14.42 -2.24
CA THR A 131 -5.14 15.58 -2.55
C THR A 131 -4.38 16.84 -2.14
N GLY A 132 -4.11 17.75 -3.06
CA GLY A 132 -3.47 19.03 -2.70
C GLY A 132 -4.53 20.07 -2.35
N ALA A 133 -4.56 20.62 -1.12
CA ALA A 133 -5.42 21.76 -0.73
C ALA A 133 -5.18 22.46 0.65
N SER A 134 -3.94 22.62 1.17
CA SER A 134 -3.59 23.17 2.53
C SER A 134 -4.34 22.62 3.79
N GLY A 135 -3.64 21.83 4.65
CA GLY A 135 -4.21 21.09 5.83
C GLY A 135 -4.35 19.52 5.89
N MET A 136 -3.32 18.70 5.58
CA MET A 136 -3.14 17.29 6.02
C MET A 136 -4.32 16.29 5.81
N ALA A 137 -4.33 15.47 4.75
CA ALA A 137 -5.51 15.39 3.85
C ALA A 137 -5.55 16.59 2.89
N ASP A 138 -4.60 17.48 3.12
CA ASP A 138 -3.90 18.31 2.19
C ASP A 138 -2.38 18.09 2.22
N TRP A 139 -1.85 17.70 1.08
CA TRP A 139 -0.44 17.89 0.76
C TRP A 139 -0.35 19.14 -0.11
N GLY A 140 -0.38 20.30 0.56
CA GLY A 140 -0.50 21.61 -0.07
C GLY A 140 0.67 22.04 -0.95
N ASN A 141 1.81 21.35 -0.92
CA ASN A 141 2.87 21.52 -1.91
C ASN A 141 3.50 20.14 -2.13
N LEU A 142 3.40 19.60 -3.33
CA LEU A 142 4.13 18.42 -3.81
C LEU A 142 5.65 18.74 -3.88
N ASP A 143 6.21 19.25 -2.79
CA ASP A 143 7.56 19.77 -2.68
C ASP A 143 8.57 18.62 -2.76
N GLY A 144 9.50 18.75 -3.70
CA GLY A 144 10.43 17.70 -4.08
C GLY A 144 9.77 16.46 -4.67
N VAL A 145 8.51 16.52 -5.11
CA VAL A 145 7.88 15.41 -5.85
C VAL A 145 8.01 15.65 -7.35
N ASN A 146 8.58 14.67 -8.02
CA ASN A 146 8.84 14.67 -9.45
C ASN A 146 8.18 13.46 -10.09
N PHE A 147 7.62 13.62 -11.29
CA PHE A 147 6.97 12.55 -12.03
C PHE A 147 7.73 12.29 -13.31
N TYR A 148 8.02 11.02 -13.58
CA TYR A 148 8.85 10.62 -14.71
C TYR A 148 8.15 9.60 -15.58
N PHE A 149 8.27 9.77 -16.88
CA PHE A 149 7.77 8.83 -17.88
C PHE A 149 8.89 8.43 -18.83
N ARG A 150 8.88 7.18 -19.28
CA ARG A 150 9.88 6.69 -20.24
C ARG A 150 9.65 7.33 -21.61
N ARG A 151 10.71 7.86 -22.23
CA ARG A 151 10.67 8.38 -23.60
C ARG A 151 10.24 7.29 -24.58
#